data_AF-A0A9D7U2G6-F1
#
_entry.id   AF-A0A9D7U2G6-F1
#
_cell.length_a   1.000
_cell.length_b   1.000
_cell.length_c   1.000
_cell.angle_alpha   90.00
_cell.angle_beta   90.00
_cell.angle_gamma   90.00
#
_symmetry.space_group_name_H-M   'P 1'
#
loop_
_entity.id
_entity.type
_entity.pdbx_description
1 polymer ?
#
loop_
_entity_poly.entity_id
_entity_poly.type
_entity_poly.pdbx_seq_one_letter_code
_entity_poly.pdbx_strand_id
1 'polypeptide(L)' 'MKMDRSYHWAGKFEENEERIKEYWHNASVRERLEAANYLNSIVYGYDVNNPPKMDRTVFSMRKRD' A
#
# COMPACT_ATOMS: atom_id res chain seq x y z
N MET A 1 1.72 5.89 -11.46
CA MET A 1 1.53 4.42 -11.55
C MET A 1 0.05 4.10 -11.40
N LYS A 2 -0.54 3.32 -12.31
CA LYS A 2 -1.97 2.95 -12.27
C LYS A 2 -2.09 1.59 -11.58
N MET A 3 -2.73 1.54 -10.42
CA MET A 3 -3.04 0.28 -9.73
C MET A 3 -3.86 -0.62 -10.66
N ASP A 4 -3.53 -1.91 -10.73
CA ASP A 4 -4.34 -2.88 -11.44
C ASP A 4 -5.68 -3.04 -10.70
N ARG A 5 -6.77 -2.74 -11.42
CA ARG A 5 -8.16 -2.82 -10.92
C ARG A 5 -8.95 -3.92 -11.64
N SER A 6 -8.27 -4.74 -12.44
CA SER A 6 -8.91 -5.79 -13.23
C SER A 6 -9.32 -7.00 -12.40
N TYR A 7 -8.73 -7.20 -11.22
CA TYR A 7 -9.12 -8.26 -10.31
C TYR A 7 -10.36 -7.87 -9.50
N HIS A 8 -11.54 -8.11 -10.06
CA HIS A 8 -12.81 -8.01 -9.36
C HIS A 8 -13.60 -9.31 -9.55
N TRP A 9 -14.21 -9.80 -8.48
CA TRP A 9 -15.03 -10.99 -8.51
C TRP A 9 -16.33 -10.78 -7.73
N ALA A 10 -17.45 -11.14 -8.34
CA ALA A 10 -18.80 -10.95 -7.82
C ALA A 10 -19.33 -12.19 -7.07
N GLY A 11 -18.45 -12.90 -6.35
CA GLY A 11 -18.80 -14.09 -5.56
C GLY A 11 -19.11 -13.76 -4.09
N LYS A 12 -19.08 -14.78 -3.22
CA LYS A 12 -19.31 -14.59 -1.78
C LYS A 12 -18.14 -13.83 -1.14
N PHE A 13 -18.43 -13.17 -0.01
CA PHE A 13 -17.45 -12.36 0.69
C PHE A 13 -16.25 -13.20 1.18
N GLU A 14 -16.49 -14.35 1.81
CA GLU A 14 -15.41 -15.19 2.36
C GLU A 14 -14.47 -15.69 1.26
N GLU A 15 -15.05 -16.18 0.17
CA GLU A 15 -14.32 -16.68 -0.99
C GLU A 15 -13.51 -15.53 -1.66
N ASN A 16 -14.00 -14.29 -1.60
CA ASN A 16 -13.32 -13.14 -2.19
C ASN A 16 -12.13 -12.72 -1.32
N GLU A 17 -12.25 -12.82 0.00
CA GLU A 17 -11.16 -12.58 0.93
C GLU A 17 -9.99 -13.56 0.70
N GLU A 18 -10.29 -14.85 0.53
CA GLU A 18 -9.28 -15.87 0.23
C GLU A 18 -8.55 -15.58 -1.09
N ARG A 19 -9.29 -15.21 -2.13
CA ARG A 19 -8.76 -14.87 -3.45
C ARG A 19 -7.87 -13.63 -3.45
N ILE A 20 -8.26 -12.60 -2.70
CA ILE A 20 -7.46 -11.38 -2.52
C ILE A 20 -6.17 -11.73 -1.76
N LYS A 21 -6.25 -12.55 -0.71
CA LYS A 21 -5.06 -13.03 0.02
C LYS A 21 -4.12 -13.77 -0.93
N GLU A 22 -4.62 -14.72 -1.70
CA GLU A 22 -3.83 -15.48 -2.65
C GLU A 22 -3.14 -14.59 -3.70
N TYR A 23 -3.88 -13.67 -4.32
CA TYR A 23 -3.34 -12.72 -5.30
C TYR A 23 -2.17 -11.91 -4.71
N TRP A 24 -2.37 -11.32 -3.53
CA TRP A 24 -1.31 -10.54 -2.89
C TRP A 24 -0.18 -11.41 -2.37
N HIS A 25 -0.43 -12.65 -1.90
CA HIS A 25 0.62 -13.59 -1.50
C HIS A 25 1.56 -13.97 -2.64
N ASN A 26 1.05 -14.02 -3.87
CA ASN A 26 1.83 -14.31 -5.07
C ASN A 26 2.52 -13.06 -5.66
N ALA A 27 2.07 -11.86 -5.31
CA ALA A 27 2.70 -10.60 -5.75
C ALA A 27 4.06 -10.36 -5.07
N SER A 28 4.97 -9.71 -5.81
CA SER A 28 6.28 -9.33 -5.28
C SER A 28 6.16 -8.28 -4.18
N VAL A 29 7.15 -8.22 -3.27
CA VAL A 29 7.18 -7.22 -2.19
C VAL A 29 7.16 -5.80 -2.76
N ARG A 30 7.80 -5.57 -3.90
CA ARG A 30 7.84 -4.28 -4.60
C ARG A 30 6.42 -3.84 -5.01
N GLU A 31 5.67 -4.72 -5.67
CA GLU A 31 4.31 -4.44 -6.12
C GLU A 31 3.36 -4.19 -4.94
N ARG A 32 3.51 -4.94 -3.84
CA ARG A 32 2.74 -4.70 -2.61
C ARG A 32 2.99 -3.31 -2.04
N LEU A 33 4.26 -2.90 -1.98
CA LEU A 33 4.64 -1.58 -1.48
C LEU A 33 4.14 -0.46 -2.39
N GLU A 34 4.20 -0.66 -3.70
CA GLU A 34 3.66 0.30 -4.68
C GLU A 34 2.14 0.44 -4.56
N ALA A 35 1.42 -0.67 -4.40
CA ALA A 35 -0.02 -0.66 -4.16
C ALA A 35 -0.39 0.04 -2.85
N ALA A 36 0.33 -0.25 -1.76
CA ALA A 36 0.13 0.42 -0.48
C ALA A 36 0.40 1.92 -0.58
N ASN A 37 1.47 2.34 -1.25
CA ASN A 37 1.77 3.76 -1.48
C ASN A 37 0.69 4.44 -2.33
N TYR A 38 0.17 3.77 -3.35
CA TYR A 38 -0.93 4.28 -4.15
C TYR A 38 -2.19 4.50 -3.31
N LEU A 39 -2.56 3.55 -2.46
CA LEU A 39 -3.71 3.70 -1.55
C LEU A 39 -3.51 4.86 -0.58
N ASN A 40 -2.31 4.98 0.01
CA ASN A 40 -1.97 6.11 0.88
C ASN A 40 -2.05 7.46 0.15
N SER A 41 -1.63 7.53 -1.11
CA SER A 41 -1.72 8.75 -1.92
C SER A 41 -3.16 9.25 -2.12
N ILE A 42 -4.11 8.31 -2.25
CA ILE A 42 -5.54 8.64 -2.36
C ILE A 42 -6.07 9.16 -1.02
N VAL A 43 -5.74 8.48 0.08
CA VAL A 43 -6.23 8.83 1.43
C VAL A 43 -5.70 10.19 1.88
N TYR A 44 -4.42 10.47 1.65
CA TYR A 44 -3.75 11.67 2.12
C TYR A 44 -3.59 12.77 1.04
N GLY A 45 -4.06 12.51 -0.18
CA GLY A 45 -4.12 13.51 -1.25
C GLY A 45 -2.76 14.00 -1.76
N TYR A 46 -1.77 13.12 -1.89
CA TYR A 46 -0.44 13.47 -2.42
C TYR A 46 -0.15 12.80 -3.77
N ASP A 47 0.80 13.35 -4.54
CA ASP A 47 1.26 12.72 -5.78
C ASP A 47 2.14 11.50 -5.48
N VAL A 48 1.77 10.34 -5.98
CA VAL A 48 2.53 9.08 -5.86
C VAL A 48 3.97 9.22 -6.34
N ASN A 49 4.21 10.05 -7.36
CA ASN A 49 5.56 10.27 -7.92
C ASN A 49 6.34 11.36 -7.16
N ASN A 50 5.65 12.17 -6.36
CA ASN A 50 6.24 13.21 -5.55
C ASN A 50 5.63 13.19 -4.12
N PRO A 51 5.88 12.11 -3.36
CA PRO A 51 5.30 11.97 -2.04
C PRO A 51 5.92 13.00 -1.07
N PRO A 52 5.16 13.47 -0.07
CA PRO A 52 5.67 14.36 0.96
C PRO A 52 6.80 13.67 1.73
N LYS A 53 7.85 14.42 2.07
CA LYS A 53 8.97 13.89 2.83
C LYS A 53 8.51 13.52 4.23
N MET A 54 8.88 12.32 4.67
CA MET A 54 8.66 11.88 6.05
C MET A 54 9.39 12.81 7.02
N ASP A 55 8.67 13.37 7.98
CA ASP A 55 9.28 14.10 9.09
C ASP A 55 9.94 13.11 10.05
N ARG A 56 11.27 13.16 10.13
CA ARG A 56 12.08 12.29 11.00
C ARG A 56 12.30 12.87 12.39
N THR A 57 11.82 14.08 12.66
CA THR A 57 12.06 14.77 13.95
C THR A 57 11.20 14.19 15.09
N VAL A 58 10.02 13.64 14.76
CA VAL A 58 9.11 12.99 15.71
C VAL A 58 9.73 11.73 16.34
N PHE A 59 10.57 11.01 15.59
CA PHE A 59 11.27 9.81 16.07
C PHE A 59 12.72 10.09 16.49
N SER A 60 13.00 11.29 17.04
CA SER A 60 14.30 11.57 17.63
C SER A 60 14.52 10.72 18.89
N MET A 61 15.17 9.57 18.70
CA MET A 61 15.71 8.79 19.80
C MET A 61 16.75 9.68 20.49
N ARG A 62 16.48 10.13 21.72
CA ARG A 62 17.46 10.90 22.51
C ARG A 62 18.74 10.08 22.55
N LYS A 63 19.84 10.63 22.02
CA LYS A 63 21.16 10.04 22.28
C LYS A 63 21.35 10.07 23.80
N ARG A 64 21.53 8.89 24.40
CA ARG A 64 22.09 8.79 25.75
C ARG A 64 23.59 9.05 25.58
N ASP A 65 24.05 10.15 26.15
CA ASP A 65 25.47 10.40 26.38
C ASP A 65 26.04 9.38 27.39
#